data_AF-A0A7I8MUV1-F1
#
_entry.id   AF-A0A7I8MUV1-F1
#
_cell.length_a   1.000
_cell.length_b   1.000
_cell.length_c   1.000
_cell.angle_alpha   90.00
_cell.angle_beta   90.00
_cell.angle_gamma   90.00
#
_symmetry.space_group_name_H-M   'P 1'
#
loop_
_entity.id
_entity.type
_entity.pdbx_description
1 polymer ?
#
loop_
_entity_poly.entity_id
_entity_poly.type
_entity_poly.pdbx_seq_one_letter_code
_entity_poly.pdbx_strand_id
1 'polypeptide(L)'
;MGTLFRIILLGMVLAGCATPDPRVLQRSLEAGDCASAPLLLEQEKGKYGGNSELLFLMDAGMVHLQCGNYGLAQEQFREAEQLAEALWTKSLSRNAAFIDYLLAARAYIDYNEDYGTPMPESLQEDLLRTGVTVDRLEDAEAVLKNFPGRQWTTQTGTGAEGKIVYIQFSGNAPEKVEDRVYIPTRRGPVTIAFPRMVMAPPTCGGGRLVLRSGAAVIESDLELVEDINRIALKNLDDRKGRVIAKTVARAVAKQVVIAGLSSQGDDDMQATIATVLNLINMAVERADTRSWRTLPGEIYMTRIFVPPGVYTLGVSGCGEPRQDLRTLRIESGHTRYVLHDSRYGLPKSVSNGQRH
;
A
#
# COMPACT_ATOMS: atom_id res chain seq x y z
N MET A 1 -19.67 -26.91 -47.07
CA MET A 1 -20.18 -26.05 -45.97
C MET A 1 -19.60 -26.37 -44.58
N GLY A 2 -18.50 -27.14 -44.46
CA GLY A 2 -17.97 -27.57 -43.15
C GLY A 2 -16.68 -26.87 -42.68
N THR A 3 -15.96 -26.19 -43.57
CA THR A 3 -14.64 -25.58 -43.28
C THR A 3 -14.72 -24.11 -42.86
N LEU A 4 -15.68 -23.35 -43.40
CA LEU A 4 -15.92 -21.95 -43.00
C LEU A 4 -16.49 -21.82 -41.57
N PHE A 5 -17.26 -22.81 -41.10
CA PHE A 5 -17.84 -22.79 -39.76
C PHE A 5 -16.80 -23.08 -38.65
N ARG A 6 -15.73 -23.82 -38.96
CA ARG A 6 -14.63 -24.10 -38.00
C ARG A 6 -13.69 -22.92 -37.81
N ILE A 7 -13.54 -22.05 -38.81
CA ILE A 7 -12.74 -20.82 -38.71
C ILE A 7 -13.45 -19.77 -37.83
N ILE A 8 -14.79 -19.73 -37.88
CA ILE A 8 -15.59 -18.83 -37.03
C ILE A 8 -15.60 -19.29 -35.56
N LEU A 9 -15.54 -20.61 -35.30
CA LEU A 9 -15.47 -21.13 -33.92
C LEU A 9 -14.07 -20.93 -33.27
N LEU A 10 -13.00 -20.85 -34.07
CA LEU A 10 -11.65 -20.54 -33.57
C LEU A 10 -11.44 -19.03 -33.33
N GLY A 11 -12.25 -18.17 -33.96
CA GLY A 11 -12.22 -16.71 -33.75
C GLY A 11 -12.90 -16.24 -32.46
N MET A 12 -13.83 -17.02 -31.89
CA MET A 12 -14.57 -16.63 -30.67
C MET A 12 -13.83 -16.89 -29.35
N VAL A 13 -12.72 -17.63 -29.35
CA VAL A 13 -11.90 -17.84 -28.13
C VAL A 13 -10.85 -16.73 -27.95
N LEU A 14 -10.74 -15.81 -28.92
CA LEU A 14 -9.84 -14.65 -28.89
C LEU A 14 -10.52 -13.34 -28.44
N ALA A 15 -11.77 -13.40 -27.97
CA ALA A 15 -12.32 -12.35 -27.13
C ALA A 15 -11.63 -12.46 -25.75
N GLY A 16 -10.36 -12.05 -25.72
CA GLY A 16 -9.60 -11.91 -24.50
C GLY A 16 -10.42 -11.09 -23.54
N CYS A 17 -10.51 -11.56 -22.29
CA CYS A 17 -11.00 -10.78 -21.19
C CYS A 17 -10.39 -9.39 -21.30
N ALA A 18 -11.21 -8.41 -21.71
CA ALA A 18 -10.83 -7.02 -21.63
C ALA A 18 -10.54 -6.79 -20.16
N THR A 19 -9.26 -6.74 -19.79
CA THR A 19 -8.84 -6.34 -18.45
C THR A 19 -9.35 -4.92 -18.29
N PRO A 20 -10.34 -4.66 -17.41
CA PRO A 20 -10.78 -3.31 -17.13
C PRO A 20 -9.57 -2.52 -16.63
N ASP A 21 -9.43 -1.29 -17.12
CA ASP A 21 -8.31 -0.42 -16.80
C ASP A 21 -8.32 -0.12 -15.28
N PRO A 22 -7.29 -0.51 -14.50
CA PRO A 22 -7.23 -0.25 -13.07
C PRO A 22 -7.26 1.25 -12.72
N ARG A 23 -7.03 2.13 -13.71
CA ARG A 23 -7.23 3.58 -13.55
C ARG A 23 -8.69 3.96 -13.36
N VAL A 24 -9.67 3.07 -13.58
CA VAL A 24 -11.10 3.39 -13.42
C VAL A 24 -11.47 3.49 -11.94
N LEU A 25 -11.03 2.53 -11.11
CA LEU A 25 -11.21 2.62 -9.65
C LEU A 25 -10.47 3.82 -9.08
N GLN A 26 -9.22 4.04 -9.49
CA GLN A 26 -8.44 5.21 -9.09
C GLN A 26 -9.14 6.52 -9.46
N ARG A 27 -9.62 6.66 -10.71
CA ARG A 27 -10.38 7.83 -11.17
C ARG A 27 -11.71 8.02 -10.43
N SER A 28 -12.38 6.93 -10.06
CA SER A 28 -13.62 6.98 -9.26
C SER A 28 -13.34 7.52 -7.86
N LEU A 29 -12.24 7.06 -7.23
CA LEU A 29 -11.80 7.55 -5.93
C LEU A 29 -11.30 9.01 -6.01
N GLU A 30 -10.55 9.36 -7.06
CA GLU A 30 -10.11 10.73 -7.36
C GLU A 30 -11.31 11.69 -7.56
N ALA A 31 -12.40 11.20 -8.13
CA ALA A 31 -13.64 11.95 -8.31
C ALA A 31 -14.51 12.03 -7.04
N GLY A 32 -14.15 11.31 -5.96
CA GLY A 32 -14.95 11.19 -4.75
C GLY A 32 -16.25 10.41 -4.96
N ASP A 33 -16.34 9.57 -5.99
CA ASP A 33 -17.54 8.79 -6.31
C ASP A 33 -17.64 7.57 -5.39
N CYS A 34 -18.20 7.82 -4.20
CA CYS A 34 -18.46 6.82 -3.18
C CYS A 34 -19.69 5.94 -3.43
N ALA A 35 -20.46 6.20 -4.50
CA ALA A 35 -21.56 5.33 -4.91
C ALA A 35 -21.04 4.19 -5.81
N SER A 36 -20.13 4.52 -6.74
CA SER A 36 -19.62 3.57 -7.72
C SER A 36 -18.38 2.81 -7.23
N ALA A 37 -17.52 3.42 -6.41
CA ALA A 37 -16.24 2.82 -6.02
C ALA A 37 -16.36 1.44 -5.34
N PRO A 38 -17.30 1.20 -4.39
CA PRO A 38 -17.47 -0.12 -3.79
C PRO A 38 -17.99 -1.17 -4.78
N LEU A 39 -18.86 -0.77 -5.71
CA LEU A 39 -19.42 -1.66 -6.73
C LEU A 39 -18.36 -2.08 -7.75
N LEU A 40 -17.50 -1.14 -8.15
CA LEU A 40 -16.36 -1.40 -9.02
C LEU A 40 -15.39 -2.38 -8.36
N LEU A 41 -15.08 -2.20 -7.08
CA LEU A 41 -14.20 -3.11 -6.35
C LEU A 41 -14.75 -4.54 -6.29
N GLU A 42 -16.05 -4.71 -6.01
CA GLU A 42 -16.67 -6.05 -5.93
C GLU A 42 -16.65 -6.77 -7.28
N GLN A 43 -16.83 -6.04 -8.39
CA GLN A 43 -16.69 -6.60 -9.75
C GLN A 43 -15.26 -7.09 -10.06
N GLU A 44 -14.26 -6.58 -9.34
CA GLU A 44 -12.86 -6.97 -9.52
C GLU A 44 -12.39 -8.08 -8.59
N LYS A 45 -13.20 -8.50 -7.61
CA LYS A 45 -12.86 -9.52 -6.60
C LYS A 45 -12.26 -10.80 -7.19
N GLY A 46 -12.79 -11.29 -8.31
CA GLY A 46 -12.30 -12.49 -9.00
C GLY A 46 -10.93 -12.36 -9.69
N LYS A 47 -10.35 -11.16 -9.76
CA LYS A 47 -9.05 -10.88 -10.42
C LYS A 47 -7.87 -10.89 -9.44
N TYR A 48 -8.16 -10.80 -8.15
CA TYR A 48 -7.16 -10.97 -7.10
C TYR A 48 -6.70 -12.45 -7.11
N GLY A 49 -5.39 -12.71 -7.06
CA GLY A 49 -4.79 -14.06 -7.29
C GLY A 49 -4.85 -15.01 -6.07
N GLY A 50 -3.93 -15.97 -5.93
CA GLY A 50 -3.97 -16.98 -4.84
C GLY A 50 -3.90 -16.47 -3.38
N ASN A 51 -3.52 -15.21 -3.16
CA ASN A 51 -3.63 -14.50 -1.87
C ASN A 51 -4.73 -13.41 -1.95
N SER A 52 -5.80 -13.70 -2.70
CA SER A 52 -6.79 -12.73 -3.20
C SER A 52 -7.51 -11.99 -2.12
N GLU A 53 -7.88 -12.73 -1.09
CA GLU A 53 -8.79 -12.28 -0.06
C GLU A 53 -8.15 -11.19 0.78
N LEU A 54 -6.86 -11.34 1.13
CA LEU A 54 -6.13 -10.31 1.87
C LEU A 54 -6.08 -8.98 1.10
N LEU A 55 -5.66 -9.03 -0.17
CA LEU A 55 -5.54 -7.84 -1.00
C LEU A 55 -6.90 -7.19 -1.28
N PHE A 56 -7.94 -7.99 -1.47
CA PHE A 56 -9.30 -7.51 -1.64
C PHE A 56 -9.81 -6.79 -0.37
N LEU A 57 -9.65 -7.42 0.80
CA LEU A 57 -10.07 -6.84 2.09
C LEU A 57 -9.35 -5.52 2.38
N MET A 58 -8.06 -5.47 2.03
CA MET A 58 -7.22 -4.28 2.14
C MET A 58 -7.68 -3.13 1.24
N ASP A 59 -7.94 -3.40 -0.05
CA ASP A 59 -8.50 -2.40 -0.97
C ASP A 59 -9.89 -1.93 -0.52
N ALA A 60 -10.73 -2.87 -0.09
CA ALA A 60 -12.08 -2.57 0.37
C ALA A 60 -12.05 -1.67 1.61
N GLY A 61 -11.17 -1.98 2.56
CA GLY A 61 -11.01 -1.19 3.78
C GLY A 61 -10.65 0.25 3.46
N MET A 62 -9.73 0.45 2.50
CA MET A 62 -9.35 1.79 2.04
C MET A 62 -10.47 2.52 1.31
N VAL A 63 -11.24 1.85 0.44
CA VAL A 63 -12.39 2.46 -0.24
C VAL A 63 -13.44 2.91 0.78
N HIS A 64 -13.79 2.07 1.75
CA HIS A 64 -14.75 2.44 2.79
C HIS A 64 -14.22 3.52 3.72
N LEU A 65 -12.92 3.51 4.03
CA LEU A 65 -12.27 4.55 4.82
C LEU A 65 -12.35 5.91 4.12
N GLN A 66 -12.05 5.96 2.82
CA GLN A 66 -12.12 7.17 2.00
C GLN A 66 -13.57 7.67 1.85
N CYS A 67 -14.53 6.76 1.82
CA CYS A 67 -15.95 7.09 1.74
C CYS A 67 -16.64 7.37 3.09
N GLY A 68 -15.88 7.43 4.19
CA GLY A 68 -16.41 7.74 5.52
C GLY A 68 -17.20 6.60 6.17
N ASN A 69 -17.18 5.40 5.58
CA ASN A 69 -17.83 4.20 6.09
C ASN A 69 -16.93 3.47 7.08
N TYR A 70 -16.59 4.13 8.19
CA TYR A 70 -15.58 3.65 9.15
C TYR A 70 -15.87 2.27 9.75
N GLY A 71 -17.15 1.93 9.97
CA GLY A 71 -17.54 0.62 10.50
C GLY A 71 -17.16 -0.53 9.56
N LEU A 72 -17.48 -0.38 8.27
CA LEU A 72 -17.13 -1.37 7.24
C LEU A 72 -15.62 -1.41 7.01
N ALA A 73 -14.95 -0.25 7.04
CA ALA A 73 -13.50 -0.18 6.91
C ALA A 73 -12.79 -0.95 8.05
N GLN A 74 -13.24 -0.76 9.30
CA GLN A 74 -12.69 -1.47 10.46
C GLN A 74 -12.91 -2.98 10.36
N GLU A 75 -14.09 -3.41 9.92
CA GLU A 75 -14.39 -4.84 9.75
C GLU A 75 -13.43 -5.49 8.74
N GLN A 76 -13.24 -4.86 7.59
CA GLN A 76 -12.37 -5.36 6.53
C GLN A 76 -10.89 -5.31 6.91
N PHE A 77 -10.42 -4.26 7.59
CA PHE A 77 -9.04 -4.22 8.07
C PHE A 77 -8.76 -5.27 9.15
N ARG A 78 -9.73 -5.55 10.03
CA ARG A 78 -9.61 -6.59 11.04
C ARG A 78 -9.56 -7.98 10.42
N GLU A 79 -10.37 -8.24 9.41
CA GLU A 79 -10.34 -9.52 8.68
C GLU A 79 -9.03 -9.66 7.89
N ALA A 80 -8.55 -8.57 7.26
CA ALA A 80 -7.25 -8.53 6.61
C ALA A 80 -6.11 -8.81 7.60
N GLU A 81 -6.16 -8.25 8.81
CA GLU A 81 -5.18 -8.49 9.88
C GLU A 81 -5.15 -9.97 10.30
N GLN A 82 -6.32 -10.57 10.57
CA GLN A 82 -6.41 -11.98 10.93
C GLN A 82 -5.87 -12.90 9.83
N LEU A 83 -6.19 -12.59 8.57
CA LEU A 83 -5.68 -13.35 7.44
C LEU A 83 -4.17 -13.16 7.24
N ALA A 84 -3.66 -11.95 7.44
CA ALA A 84 -2.23 -11.64 7.44
C ALA A 84 -1.48 -12.42 8.55
N GLU A 85 -2.01 -12.45 9.77
CA GLU A 85 -1.47 -13.23 10.88
C GLU A 85 -1.46 -14.73 10.58
N ALA A 86 -2.55 -15.25 10.00
CA ALA A 86 -2.63 -16.65 9.59
C ALA A 86 -1.60 -16.99 8.49
N LEU A 87 -1.40 -16.08 7.52
CA LEU A 87 -0.46 -16.26 6.42
C LEU A 87 1.02 -16.08 6.83
N TRP A 88 1.31 -15.24 7.81
CA TRP A 88 2.68 -14.85 8.18
C TRP A 88 3.13 -15.20 9.60
N THR A 89 2.27 -15.88 10.35
CA THR A 89 2.47 -16.48 11.68
C THR A 89 3.58 -15.87 12.56
N LYS A 90 3.20 -14.86 13.34
CA LYS A 90 3.62 -14.76 14.75
C LYS A 90 2.41 -14.38 15.58
N SER A 91 1.84 -15.36 16.29
CA SER A 91 0.85 -15.08 17.32
C SER A 91 1.57 -14.52 18.54
N LEU A 92 1.29 -13.26 18.89
CA LEU A 92 1.49 -12.80 20.26
C LEU A 92 0.14 -12.29 20.75
N SER A 93 -0.43 -13.01 21.73
CA SER A 93 -1.50 -12.47 22.54
C SER A 93 -0.97 -11.24 23.28
N ARG A 94 -1.28 -10.07 22.74
CA ARG A 94 -0.87 -8.76 23.25
C ARG A 94 -1.95 -8.23 24.18
N ASN A 95 -1.69 -8.22 25.48
CA ASN A 95 -2.61 -7.67 26.49
C ASN A 95 -1.95 -6.59 27.38
N ALA A 96 -0.73 -6.14 27.07
CA ALA A 96 -0.08 -5.05 27.79
C ALA A 96 0.50 -4.04 26.80
N ALA A 97 0.05 -2.78 26.88
CA ALA A 97 0.47 -1.70 25.98
C ALA A 97 2.00 -1.55 25.90
N PHE A 98 2.72 -1.82 27.00
CA PHE A 98 4.19 -1.85 27.00
C PHE A 98 4.76 -2.88 26.01
N ILE A 99 4.22 -4.10 26.01
CA ILE A 99 4.67 -5.16 25.09
C ILE A 99 4.40 -4.74 23.65
N ASP A 100 3.28 -4.05 23.39
CA ASP A 100 2.95 -3.58 22.06
C ASP A 100 3.97 -2.58 21.52
N TYR A 101 4.29 -1.57 22.32
CA TYR A 101 5.28 -0.57 21.96
C TYR A 101 6.69 -1.17 21.90
N LEU A 102 7.02 -2.13 22.76
CA LEU A 102 8.32 -2.79 22.76
C LEU A 102 8.54 -3.59 21.47
N LEU A 103 7.51 -4.33 21.04
CA LEU A 103 7.55 -5.09 19.80
C LEU A 103 7.55 -4.18 18.57
N ALA A 104 6.78 -3.10 18.59
CA ALA A 104 6.82 -2.09 17.53
C ALA A 104 8.22 -1.47 17.42
N ALA A 105 8.82 -1.06 18.54
CA ALA A 105 10.17 -0.51 18.56
C ALA A 105 11.21 -1.50 18.01
N ARG A 106 11.11 -2.78 18.36
CA ARG A 106 11.97 -3.83 17.76
C ARG A 106 11.74 -3.97 16.26
N ALA A 107 10.50 -3.95 15.80
CA ALA A 107 10.20 -3.99 14.36
C ALA A 107 10.78 -2.77 13.62
N TYR A 108 10.80 -1.59 14.25
CA TYR A 108 11.41 -0.40 13.66
C TYR A 108 12.94 -0.47 13.54
N ILE A 109 13.62 -1.32 14.31
CA ILE A 109 15.06 -1.59 14.11
C ILE A 109 15.25 -2.28 12.76
N ASP A 110 14.51 -3.37 12.54
CA ASP A 110 14.55 -4.13 11.28
C ASP A 110 14.08 -3.26 10.10
N TYR A 111 13.02 -2.46 10.27
CA TYR A 111 12.54 -1.54 9.22
C TYR A 111 13.56 -0.47 8.86
N ASN A 112 14.28 0.08 9.85
CA ASN A 112 15.30 1.06 9.56
C ASN A 112 16.50 0.43 8.84
N GLU A 113 16.85 -0.82 9.15
CA GLU A 113 17.90 -1.56 8.45
C GLU A 113 17.49 -1.91 7.01
N ASP A 114 16.29 -2.47 6.82
CA ASP A 114 15.82 -2.98 5.54
C ASP A 114 15.31 -1.88 4.59
N TYR A 115 14.65 -0.87 5.14
CA TYR A 115 13.92 0.16 4.39
C TYR A 115 14.40 1.58 4.69
N GLY A 116 15.14 1.81 5.78
CA GLY A 116 15.61 3.15 6.16
C GLY A 116 14.50 4.06 6.72
N THR A 117 13.41 3.47 7.22
CA THR A 117 12.36 4.18 7.96
C THR A 117 12.77 4.28 9.43
N PRO A 118 13.01 5.48 9.98
CA PRO A 118 13.44 5.64 11.36
C PRO A 118 12.29 5.33 12.34
N MET A 119 12.64 4.97 13.58
CA MET A 119 11.65 4.85 14.65
C MET A 119 11.04 6.21 14.99
N PRO A 120 9.70 6.38 14.94
CA PRO A 120 9.05 7.64 15.27
C PRO A 120 9.32 8.05 16.73
N GLU A 121 9.55 9.34 17.01
CA GLU A 121 9.79 9.87 18.35
C GLU A 121 8.61 9.57 19.27
N SER A 122 7.40 9.71 18.72
CA SER A 122 6.15 9.37 19.42
C SER A 122 6.08 7.92 19.93
N LEU A 123 6.70 6.97 19.22
CA LEU A 123 6.80 5.57 19.64
C LEU A 123 7.84 5.39 20.76
N GLN A 124 8.96 6.10 20.69
CA GLN A 124 9.98 6.09 21.74
C GLN A 124 9.41 6.61 23.07
N GLU A 125 8.66 7.71 23.01
CA GLU A 125 7.96 8.29 24.15
C GLU A 125 6.93 7.33 24.75
N ASP A 126 6.14 6.64 23.91
CA ASP A 126 5.15 5.67 24.37
C ASP A 126 5.79 4.47 25.04
N LEU A 127 6.90 3.98 24.50
CA LEU A 127 7.64 2.87 25.05
C LEU A 127 8.18 3.21 26.44
N LEU A 128 8.81 4.38 26.59
CA LEU A 128 9.28 4.88 27.89
C LEU A 128 8.11 5.08 28.87
N ARG A 129 7.05 5.79 28.42
CA ARG A 129 5.88 6.08 29.26
C ARG A 129 5.22 4.81 29.78
N THR A 130 5.00 3.82 28.92
CA THR A 130 4.41 2.55 29.34
C THR A 130 5.37 1.72 30.16
N GLY A 131 6.68 1.76 29.85
CA GLY A 131 7.73 1.10 30.64
C GLY A 131 7.74 1.55 32.10
N VAL A 132 7.62 2.86 32.37
CA VAL A 132 7.49 3.39 33.75
C VAL A 132 6.26 2.82 34.45
N THR A 133 5.11 2.75 33.76
CA THR A 133 3.86 2.30 34.38
C THR A 133 3.84 0.81 34.77
N VAL A 134 4.69 -0.01 34.16
CA VAL A 134 4.77 -1.45 34.42
C VAL A 134 6.10 -1.91 35.03
N ASP A 135 6.92 -0.97 35.53
CA ASP A 135 8.24 -1.24 36.12
C ASP A 135 9.22 -1.97 35.16
N ARG A 136 9.22 -1.55 33.89
CA ARG A 136 10.05 -2.11 32.80
C ARG A 136 10.80 -1.01 32.04
N LEU A 137 11.18 0.07 32.71
CA LEU A 137 11.90 1.19 32.10
C LEU A 137 13.25 0.74 31.51
N GLU A 138 13.99 -0.13 32.20
CA GLU A 138 15.28 -0.65 31.73
C GLU A 138 15.17 -1.37 30.37
N ASP A 139 14.08 -2.11 30.15
CA ASP A 139 13.82 -2.79 28.88
C ASP A 139 13.57 -1.79 27.74
N ALA A 140 12.84 -0.71 28.03
CA ALA A 140 12.59 0.38 27.08
C ALA A 140 13.91 1.07 26.69
N GLU A 141 14.70 1.46 27.69
CA GLU A 141 15.98 2.12 27.50
C GLU A 141 16.99 1.25 26.74
N ALA A 142 16.99 -0.07 27.00
CA ALA A 142 17.85 -1.01 26.30
C ALA A 142 17.60 -1.04 24.79
N VAL A 143 16.34 -0.95 24.35
CA VAL A 143 15.98 -0.88 22.93
C VAL A 143 16.35 0.48 22.33
N LEU A 144 16.14 1.56 23.08
CA LEU A 144 16.37 2.93 22.59
C LEU A 144 17.85 3.34 22.57
N LYS A 145 18.75 2.58 23.20
CA LYS A 145 20.20 2.87 23.22
C LYS A 145 20.82 3.07 21.83
N ASN A 146 20.27 2.42 20.80
CA ASN A 146 20.75 2.52 19.42
C ASN A 146 20.16 3.72 18.64
N PHE A 147 19.30 4.51 19.27
CA PHE A 147 18.64 5.68 18.67
C PHE A 147 19.06 6.96 19.41
N PRO A 148 20.28 7.48 19.16
CA PRO A 148 20.77 8.68 19.83
C PRO A 148 20.09 9.91 19.23
N GLY A 149 19.18 10.53 19.98
CA GLY A 149 18.59 11.78 19.53
C GLY A 149 17.39 12.23 20.36
N ARG A 150 17.62 13.30 21.12
CA ARG A 150 16.64 14.16 21.78
C ARG A 150 16.11 13.69 23.14
N GLN A 151 15.97 14.69 24.01
CA GLN A 151 15.64 14.53 25.41
C GLN A 151 14.17 14.19 25.57
N TRP A 152 13.85 13.36 26.56
CA TRP A 152 12.49 13.08 27.01
C TRP A 152 11.74 14.39 27.21
N THR A 153 10.93 14.79 26.22
CA THR A 153 9.99 15.88 26.41
C THR A 153 8.76 15.22 26.95
N THR A 154 8.49 15.43 28.23
CA THR A 154 7.37 14.82 28.91
C THR A 154 6.06 15.39 28.36
N GLN A 155 5.61 14.99 27.17
CA GLN A 155 4.22 15.11 26.78
C GLN A 155 3.43 13.98 27.44
N THR A 156 3.58 13.80 28.77
CA THR A 156 2.57 13.07 29.53
C THR A 156 1.36 13.99 29.59
N GLY A 157 0.41 13.77 28.68
CA GLY A 157 -0.92 14.32 28.87
C GLY A 157 -1.39 13.95 30.26
N THR A 158 -1.72 14.96 31.06
CA THR A 158 -2.01 14.85 32.51
C THR A 158 -3.31 14.08 32.82
N GLY A 159 -3.80 13.26 31.89
CA GLY A 159 -5.14 12.64 31.89
C GLY A 159 -6.26 13.64 31.59
N ALA A 160 -6.02 14.94 31.79
CA ALA A 160 -6.96 16.04 31.56
C ALA A 160 -6.94 16.58 30.10
N GLU A 161 -5.96 16.18 29.31
CA GLU A 161 -5.82 16.62 27.91
C GLU A 161 -6.51 15.66 26.95
N GLY A 162 -6.94 16.18 25.80
CA GLY A 162 -7.35 15.35 24.68
C GLY A 162 -6.17 15.04 23.76
N LYS A 163 -6.32 14.01 22.93
CA LYS A 163 -5.26 13.53 22.03
C LYS A 163 -5.69 13.69 20.58
N ILE A 164 -4.84 14.27 19.75
CA ILE A 164 -5.03 14.32 18.30
C ILE A 164 -3.98 13.42 17.67
N VAL A 165 -4.43 12.47 16.84
CA VAL A 165 -3.59 11.64 15.99
C VAL A 165 -3.87 12.04 14.56
N TYR A 166 -2.90 12.67 13.93
CA TYR A 166 -2.99 13.09 12.54
C TYR A 166 -2.14 12.17 11.67
N ILE A 167 -2.74 11.60 10.64
CA ILE A 167 -2.12 10.67 9.70
C ILE A 167 -2.25 11.27 8.31
N GLN A 168 -1.12 11.41 7.62
CA GLN A 168 -1.05 11.93 6.27
C GLN A 168 -0.55 10.86 5.30
N PHE A 169 -1.34 10.61 4.27
CA PHE A 169 -0.97 9.76 3.14
C PHE A 169 -0.39 10.65 2.03
N SER A 170 0.82 10.35 1.57
CA SER A 170 1.57 11.19 0.63
C SER A 170 2.13 10.38 -0.54
N GLY A 171 1.96 10.91 -1.76
CA GLY A 171 2.46 10.30 -3.00
C GLY A 171 1.80 8.97 -3.33
N ASN A 172 1.95 8.49 -4.56
CA ASN A 172 1.40 7.19 -4.95
C ASN A 172 2.41 6.07 -4.64
N ALA A 173 1.91 4.90 -4.25
CA ALA A 173 2.72 3.68 -4.20
C ALA A 173 3.33 3.39 -5.58
N PRO A 174 4.48 2.69 -5.62
CA PRO A 174 5.18 2.46 -6.88
C PRO A 174 4.40 1.51 -7.79
N GLU A 175 4.51 1.77 -9.08
CA GLU A 175 3.86 0.96 -10.09
C GLU A 175 4.75 -0.22 -10.48
N LYS A 176 4.21 -1.44 -10.42
CA LYS A 176 4.88 -2.62 -10.95
C LYS A 176 4.59 -2.74 -12.45
N VAL A 177 5.60 -2.52 -13.29
CA VAL A 177 5.51 -2.64 -14.75
C VAL A 177 6.22 -3.89 -15.24
N GLU A 178 5.87 -4.34 -16.45
CA GLU A 178 6.56 -5.44 -17.13
C GLU A 178 7.76 -4.89 -17.91
N ASP A 179 8.86 -5.62 -17.86
CA ASP A 179 10.00 -5.49 -18.74
C ASP A 179 10.29 -6.84 -19.43
N ARG A 180 10.89 -6.81 -20.62
CA ARG A 180 11.06 -7.99 -21.47
C ARG A 180 12.45 -8.05 -22.08
N VAL A 181 13.02 -9.25 -22.07
CA VAL A 181 14.24 -9.57 -22.81
C VAL A 181 13.92 -10.66 -23.83
N TYR A 182 14.40 -10.45 -25.06
CA TYR A 182 14.30 -11.38 -26.16
C TYR A 182 15.66 -12.00 -26.43
N ILE A 183 15.74 -13.32 -26.35
CA ILE A 183 16.97 -14.08 -26.58
C ILE A 183 16.78 -14.87 -27.87
N PRO A 184 17.48 -14.52 -28.98
CA PRO A 184 17.43 -15.31 -30.19
C PRO A 184 18.12 -16.67 -29.95
N THR A 185 17.43 -17.76 -30.27
CA THR A 185 18.01 -19.11 -30.21
C THR A 185 17.82 -19.83 -31.55
N ARG A 186 18.59 -20.90 -31.78
CA ARG A 186 18.46 -21.73 -32.99
C ARG A 186 17.08 -22.37 -33.16
N ARG A 187 16.30 -22.50 -32.08
CA ARG A 187 14.96 -23.11 -32.08
C ARG A 187 13.82 -22.07 -32.10
N GLY A 188 14.17 -20.79 -32.19
CA GLY A 188 13.23 -19.67 -32.11
C GLY A 188 13.57 -18.70 -30.97
N PRO A 189 12.96 -17.51 -30.94
CA PRO A 189 13.20 -16.52 -29.90
C PRO A 189 12.59 -16.96 -28.56
N VAL A 190 13.39 -16.89 -27.51
CA VAL A 190 12.93 -17.03 -26.11
C VAL A 190 12.60 -15.65 -25.57
N THR A 191 11.37 -15.48 -25.07
CA THR A 191 10.96 -14.23 -24.40
C THR A 191 10.93 -14.46 -22.89
N ILE A 192 11.57 -13.55 -22.15
CA ILE A 192 11.58 -13.55 -20.68
C ILE A 192 10.93 -12.24 -20.24
N ALA A 193 9.77 -12.34 -19.60
CA ALA A 193 9.05 -11.20 -19.01
C ALA A 193 9.28 -11.16 -17.48
N PHE A 194 9.71 -10.02 -16.95
CA PHE A 194 9.95 -9.83 -15.52
C PHE A 194 9.40 -8.49 -15.02
N PRO A 195 8.97 -8.42 -13.75
CA PRO A 195 8.46 -7.18 -13.18
C PRO A 195 9.60 -6.22 -12.79
N ARG A 196 9.34 -4.92 -12.92
CA ARG A 196 10.18 -3.82 -12.42
C ARG A 196 9.33 -2.79 -11.69
N MET A 197 9.86 -2.15 -10.65
CA MET A 197 9.17 -1.03 -9.99
C MET A 197 9.46 0.30 -10.72
N VAL A 198 8.42 1.10 -10.91
CA VAL A 198 8.46 2.50 -11.30
C VAL A 198 8.05 3.32 -10.09
N MET A 199 9.01 4.03 -9.52
CA MET A 199 8.80 4.85 -8.34
C MET A 199 8.06 6.13 -8.72
N ALA A 200 7.11 6.54 -7.90
CA ALA A 200 6.43 7.83 -7.98
C ALA A 200 6.53 8.54 -6.61
N PRO A 201 7.76 8.88 -6.17
CA PRO A 201 7.95 9.49 -4.85
C PRO A 201 7.14 10.79 -4.77
N PRO A 202 6.57 11.12 -3.60
CA PRO A 202 5.83 12.35 -3.44
C PRO A 202 6.70 13.56 -3.76
N THR A 203 6.11 14.57 -4.38
CA THR A 203 6.74 15.89 -4.57
C THR A 203 6.99 16.61 -3.23
N CYS A 204 6.32 16.15 -2.17
CA CYS A 204 6.29 16.74 -0.85
C CYS A 204 6.27 15.61 0.21
N GLY A 205 7.36 15.47 0.96
CA GLY A 205 7.44 14.58 2.12
C GLY A 205 7.29 15.36 3.42
N GLY A 206 6.37 14.94 4.28
CA GLY A 206 6.19 15.49 5.63
C GLY A 206 5.40 16.80 5.70
N GLY A 207 5.74 17.63 6.70
CA GLY A 207 5.06 18.89 6.98
C GLY A 207 4.91 19.14 8.48
N ARG A 208 4.06 20.11 8.83
CA ARG A 208 3.66 20.44 10.18
C ARG A 208 2.14 20.45 10.30
N LEU A 209 1.64 19.80 11.34
CA LEU A 209 0.29 20.01 11.83
C LEU A 209 0.25 21.34 12.60
N VAL A 210 -0.71 22.20 12.28
CA VAL A 210 -0.90 23.50 12.94
C VAL A 210 -2.30 23.57 13.54
N LEU A 211 -2.39 23.71 14.85
CA LEU A 211 -3.63 23.86 15.60
C LEU A 211 -3.78 25.32 16.01
N ARG A 212 -4.94 25.92 15.74
CA ARG A 212 -5.29 27.27 16.20
C ARG A 212 -6.48 27.24 17.15
N SER A 213 -6.34 27.88 18.31
CA SER A 213 -7.43 28.14 19.26
C SER A 213 -7.32 29.59 19.76
N GLY A 214 -8.15 30.47 19.20
CA GLY A 214 -8.01 31.92 19.43
C GLY A 214 -6.63 32.43 19.00
N ALA A 215 -5.87 32.99 19.95
CA ALA A 215 -4.50 33.45 19.73
C ALA A 215 -3.44 32.35 19.89
N ALA A 216 -3.79 31.20 20.46
CA ALA A 216 -2.86 30.08 20.65
C ALA A 216 -2.63 29.34 19.34
N VAL A 217 -1.36 29.13 19.00
CA VAL A 217 -0.92 28.31 17.88
C VAL A 217 -0.02 27.21 18.42
N ILE A 218 -0.37 25.97 18.10
CA ILE A 218 0.42 24.79 18.47
C ILE A 218 0.85 24.11 17.17
N GLU A 219 2.13 23.81 17.04
CA GLU A 219 2.71 23.19 15.85
C GLU A 219 3.39 21.87 16.22
N SER A 220 3.30 20.90 15.32
CA SER A 220 3.94 19.60 15.49
C SER A 220 4.46 19.09 14.14
N ASP A 221 5.71 18.67 14.09
CA ASP A 221 6.31 18.07 12.91
C ASP A 221 5.67 16.71 12.61
N LEU A 222 5.51 16.42 11.33
CA LEU A 222 5.08 15.12 10.83
C LEU A 222 6.28 14.17 10.73
N GLU A 223 6.16 13.01 11.34
CA GLU A 223 7.17 11.96 11.33
C GLU A 223 6.87 10.94 10.22
N LEU A 224 7.88 10.51 9.48
CA LEU A 224 7.74 9.40 8.53
C LEU A 224 7.54 8.10 9.33
N VAL A 225 6.39 7.47 9.18
CA VAL A 225 6.08 6.20 9.85
C VAL A 225 6.13 5.01 8.90
N GLU A 226 5.94 5.22 7.59
CA GLU A 226 6.01 4.14 6.60
C GLU A 226 6.50 4.67 5.25
N ASP A 227 7.45 3.98 4.62
CA ASP A 227 7.92 4.23 3.25
C ASP A 227 7.59 3.00 2.37
N ILE A 228 6.37 2.99 1.82
CA ILE A 228 5.86 1.92 0.96
C ILE A 228 6.68 1.83 -0.33
N ASN A 229 7.15 2.97 -0.82
CA ASN A 229 8.02 3.07 -1.98
C ASN A 229 9.28 2.20 -1.84
N ARG A 230 10.01 2.35 -0.73
CA ARG A 230 11.21 1.56 -0.43
C ARG A 230 10.91 0.10 -0.13
N ILE A 231 9.84 -0.17 0.63
CA ILE A 231 9.42 -1.54 0.93
C ILE A 231 9.13 -2.31 -0.35
N ALA A 232 8.37 -1.72 -1.28
CA ALA A 232 8.04 -2.36 -2.55
C ALA A 232 9.29 -2.64 -3.40
N LEU A 233 10.24 -1.71 -3.43
CA LEU A 233 11.51 -1.88 -4.15
C LEU A 233 12.35 -3.01 -3.55
N LYS A 234 12.60 -2.96 -2.23
CA LYS A 234 13.36 -3.97 -1.49
C LYS A 234 12.73 -5.36 -1.62
N ASN A 235 11.41 -5.44 -1.43
CA ASN A 235 10.65 -6.68 -1.54
C ASN A 235 10.70 -7.28 -2.96
N LEU A 236 10.81 -6.47 -4.01
CA LEU A 236 11.07 -6.97 -5.37
C LEU A 236 12.52 -7.45 -5.54
N ASP A 237 13.48 -6.69 -5.02
CA ASP A 237 14.90 -7.01 -5.14
C ASP A 237 15.24 -8.35 -4.46
N ASP A 238 14.75 -8.58 -3.24
CA ASP A 238 14.98 -9.81 -2.47
C ASP A 238 14.46 -11.08 -3.16
N ARG A 239 13.42 -10.96 -3.98
CA ARG A 239 12.83 -12.08 -4.73
C ARG A 239 13.25 -12.12 -6.20
N LYS A 240 14.01 -11.12 -6.68
CA LYS A 240 14.33 -10.93 -8.10
C LYS A 240 14.97 -12.18 -8.71
N GLY A 241 15.96 -12.77 -8.03
CA GLY A 241 16.63 -13.98 -8.52
C GLY A 241 15.68 -15.16 -8.71
N ARG A 242 14.83 -15.44 -7.72
CA ARG A 242 13.82 -16.51 -7.79
C ARG A 242 12.76 -16.23 -8.86
N VAL A 243 12.34 -14.97 -9.01
CA VAL A 243 11.40 -14.57 -10.06
C VAL A 243 12.01 -14.80 -11.45
N ILE A 244 13.24 -14.33 -11.69
CA ILE A 244 13.95 -14.52 -12.97
C ILE A 244 14.13 -16.01 -13.26
N ALA A 245 14.60 -16.80 -12.30
CA ALA A 245 14.80 -18.23 -12.47
C ALA A 245 13.49 -18.95 -12.85
N LYS A 246 12.38 -18.60 -12.19
CA LYS A 246 11.05 -19.14 -12.51
C LYS A 246 10.59 -18.75 -13.91
N THR A 247 10.80 -17.51 -14.33
CA THR A 247 10.47 -17.06 -15.70
C THR A 247 11.31 -17.79 -16.74
N VAL A 248 12.61 -17.94 -16.52
CA VAL A 248 13.50 -18.69 -17.42
C VAL A 248 13.04 -20.14 -17.56
N ALA A 249 12.77 -20.82 -16.44
CA ALA A 249 12.30 -22.20 -16.44
C ALA A 249 10.99 -22.36 -17.22
N ARG A 250 10.03 -21.45 -17.01
CA ARG A 250 8.76 -21.41 -17.77
C ARG A 250 9.01 -21.23 -19.26
N ALA A 251 9.87 -20.29 -19.63
CA ALA A 251 10.18 -20.01 -21.03
C ALA A 251 10.83 -21.21 -21.73
N VAL A 252 11.78 -21.88 -21.06
CA VAL A 252 12.40 -23.12 -21.56
C VAL A 252 11.38 -24.24 -21.70
N ALA A 253 10.52 -24.46 -20.70
CA ALA A 253 9.49 -25.48 -20.76
C ALA A 253 8.53 -25.28 -21.94
N LYS A 254 8.10 -24.04 -22.21
CA LYS A 254 7.28 -23.73 -23.39
C LYS A 254 8.01 -24.00 -24.70
N GLN A 255 9.30 -23.68 -24.78
CA GLN A 255 10.09 -23.99 -25.97
C GLN A 255 10.23 -25.49 -26.22
N VAL A 256 10.36 -26.31 -25.17
CA VAL A 256 10.35 -27.78 -25.30
C VAL A 256 9.01 -28.27 -25.86
N VAL A 257 7.88 -27.71 -25.39
CA VAL A 257 6.55 -28.03 -25.93
C VAL A 257 6.42 -27.63 -27.40
N ILE A 258 6.89 -26.43 -27.78
CA ILE A 258 6.87 -25.97 -29.18
C ILE A 258 7.71 -26.88 -30.07
N ALA A 259 8.90 -27.27 -29.63
CA ALA A 259 9.77 -28.18 -30.38
C ALA A 259 9.13 -29.57 -30.58
N GLY A 260 8.41 -30.09 -29.57
CA GLY A 260 7.69 -31.36 -29.67
C GLY A 260 6.44 -31.30 -30.55
N LEU A 261 5.75 -30.16 -30.63
CA LEU A 261 4.58 -29.98 -31.49
C LEU A 261 4.94 -29.66 -32.94
N SER A 262 6.07 -28.97 -33.16
CA SER A 262 6.54 -28.59 -34.49
C SER A 262 7.30 -29.68 -35.23
N SER A 263 7.58 -30.83 -34.62
CA SER A 263 8.27 -31.96 -35.26
C SER A 263 7.34 -32.92 -36.03
N GLN A 264 6.08 -32.56 -36.23
CA GLN A 264 5.10 -33.37 -36.97
C GLN A 264 4.85 -32.82 -38.38
N GLY A 265 4.86 -33.70 -39.39
CA GLY A 265 4.62 -33.35 -40.79
C GLY A 265 5.90 -33.13 -41.60
N ASP A 266 5.77 -32.66 -42.84
CA ASP A 266 6.91 -32.37 -43.71
C ASP A 266 7.65 -31.08 -43.28
N ASP A 267 8.91 -30.92 -43.67
CA ASP A 267 9.81 -29.84 -43.20
C ASP A 267 9.23 -28.42 -43.32
N ASP A 268 8.54 -28.12 -44.43
CA ASP A 268 7.87 -26.81 -44.65
C ASP A 268 6.70 -26.59 -43.66
N MET A 269 5.96 -27.65 -43.33
CA MET A 269 4.88 -27.62 -42.36
C MET A 269 5.43 -27.43 -40.94
N GLN A 270 6.50 -28.15 -40.61
CA GLN A 270 7.19 -28.03 -39.32
C GLN A 270 7.70 -26.60 -39.08
N ALA A 271 8.37 -26.01 -40.08
CA ALA A 271 8.88 -24.64 -40.01
C ALA A 271 7.76 -23.60 -39.84
N THR A 272 6.64 -23.80 -40.54
CA THR A 272 5.46 -22.93 -40.43
C THR A 272 4.82 -23.02 -39.04
N ILE A 273 4.62 -24.24 -38.52
CA ILE A 273 4.07 -24.47 -37.17
C ILE A 273 4.98 -23.85 -36.10
N ALA A 274 6.30 -24.08 -36.18
CA ALA A 274 7.26 -23.50 -35.25
C ALA A 274 7.21 -21.97 -35.24
N THR A 275 7.09 -21.35 -36.41
CA THR A 275 7.01 -19.89 -36.55
C THR A 275 5.74 -19.34 -35.90
N VAL A 276 4.58 -19.93 -36.20
CA VAL A 276 3.28 -19.52 -35.63
C VAL A 276 3.29 -19.68 -34.10
N LEU A 277 3.76 -20.82 -33.60
CA LEU A 277 3.81 -21.08 -32.16
C LEU A 277 4.77 -20.14 -31.42
N ASN A 278 5.91 -19.80 -32.01
CA ASN A 278 6.83 -18.84 -31.43
C ASN A 278 6.23 -17.42 -31.37
N LEU A 279 5.51 -16.99 -32.41
CA LEU A 279 4.79 -15.71 -32.41
C LEU A 279 3.71 -15.67 -31.31
N ILE A 280 2.95 -16.75 -31.13
CA ILE A 280 1.96 -16.86 -30.06
C ILE A 280 2.65 -16.83 -28.68
N ASN A 281 3.76 -17.57 -28.51
CA ASN A 281 4.49 -17.60 -27.25
C ASN A 281 5.01 -16.21 -26.83
N MET A 282 5.48 -15.42 -27.80
CA MET A 282 5.86 -14.02 -27.58
C MET A 282 4.70 -13.15 -27.08
N ALA A 283 3.44 -13.49 -27.38
CA ALA A 283 2.27 -12.75 -26.90
C ALA A 283 1.78 -13.25 -25.51
N VAL A 284 2.02 -14.53 -25.18
CA VAL A 284 1.47 -15.18 -23.98
C VAL A 284 2.40 -15.06 -22.75
N GLU A 285 3.70 -14.81 -22.92
CA GLU A 285 4.59 -14.54 -21.79
C GLU A 285 4.33 -13.15 -21.19
N ARG A 286 3.75 -13.11 -19.98
CA ARG A 286 3.57 -11.87 -19.21
C ARG A 286 4.09 -12.02 -17.79
N ALA A 287 4.67 -10.95 -17.27
CA ALA A 287 5.06 -10.83 -15.88
C ALA A 287 3.83 -10.58 -15.00
N ASP A 288 3.89 -11.01 -13.74
CA ASP A 288 2.88 -10.63 -12.77
C ASP A 288 3.12 -9.17 -12.33
N THR A 289 2.37 -8.26 -12.94
CA THR A 289 2.40 -6.82 -12.64
C THR A 289 1.35 -6.41 -11.62
N ARG A 290 0.62 -7.36 -11.02
CA ARG A 290 -0.37 -7.03 -10.00
C ARG A 290 0.32 -6.50 -8.75
N SER A 291 -0.17 -5.37 -8.26
CA SER A 291 0.27 -4.71 -7.03
C SER A 291 -0.88 -3.89 -6.46
N TRP A 292 -0.81 -3.60 -5.17
CA TRP A 292 -1.75 -2.71 -4.52
C TRP A 292 -1.41 -1.26 -4.91
N ARG A 293 -2.24 -0.66 -5.77
CA ARG A 293 -1.97 0.66 -6.40
C ARG A 293 -2.61 1.84 -5.67
N THR A 294 -3.61 1.58 -4.82
CA THR A 294 -4.33 2.61 -4.05
C THR A 294 -3.60 3.00 -2.77
N LEU A 295 -2.53 2.29 -2.40
CA LEU A 295 -1.65 2.67 -1.30
C LEU A 295 -0.95 4.01 -1.57
N PRO A 296 -0.71 4.81 -0.52
CA PRO A 296 0.21 5.92 -0.63
C PRO A 296 1.65 5.42 -0.78
N GLY A 297 2.53 6.31 -1.25
CA GLY A 297 3.96 6.05 -1.33
C GLY A 297 4.64 6.18 0.03
N GLU A 298 4.18 7.12 0.85
CA GLU A 298 4.68 7.40 2.19
C GLU A 298 3.52 7.70 3.14
N ILE A 299 3.67 7.31 4.41
CA ILE A 299 2.74 7.64 5.49
C ILE A 299 3.50 8.45 6.51
N TYR A 300 2.93 9.61 6.83
CA TYR A 300 3.42 10.48 7.88
C TYR A 300 2.41 10.53 9.02
N MET A 301 2.89 10.70 10.24
CA MET A 301 2.04 10.81 11.41
C MET A 301 2.60 11.82 12.40
N THR A 302 1.71 12.49 13.12
CA THR A 302 2.08 13.16 14.37
C THR A 302 1.00 12.95 15.40
N ARG A 303 1.41 12.99 16.67
CA ARG A 303 0.52 12.82 17.81
C ARG A 303 0.78 13.93 18.80
N ILE A 304 -0.29 14.61 19.20
CA ILE A 304 -0.19 15.73 20.12
C ILE A 304 -1.29 15.68 21.17
N PHE A 305 -0.91 15.99 22.41
CA PHE A 305 -1.84 16.21 23.51
C PHE A 305 -2.14 17.70 23.62
N VAL A 306 -3.43 18.04 23.74
CA VAL A 306 -3.87 19.44 23.83
C VAL A 306 -4.96 19.59 24.88
N PRO A 307 -5.04 20.75 25.56
CA PRO A 307 -6.14 21.05 26.46
C PRO A 307 -7.52 20.93 25.76
N PRO A 308 -8.58 20.55 26.48
CA PRO A 308 -9.93 20.52 25.91
C PRO A 308 -10.32 21.88 25.32
N GLY A 309 -10.90 21.89 24.13
CA GLY A 309 -11.14 23.14 23.41
C GLY A 309 -11.57 22.93 21.96
N VAL A 310 -11.76 24.04 21.24
CA VAL A 310 -12.09 24.05 19.82
C VAL A 310 -10.86 24.51 19.04
N TYR A 311 -10.39 23.67 18.12
CA TYR A 311 -9.18 23.91 17.34
C TYR A 311 -9.47 23.92 15.85
N THR A 312 -8.91 24.88 15.12
CA THR A 312 -8.83 24.84 13.66
C THR A 312 -7.54 24.14 13.26
N LEU A 313 -7.67 22.93 12.71
CA LEU A 313 -6.56 22.19 12.12
C LEU A 313 -6.21 22.80 10.77
N GLY A 314 -4.93 23.03 10.56
CA GLY A 314 -4.34 23.22 9.25
C GLY A 314 -3.05 22.43 9.13
N VAL A 315 -2.60 22.29 7.90
CA VAL A 315 -1.31 21.69 7.55
C VAL A 315 -0.46 22.72 6.83
N SER A 316 0.82 22.70 7.09
CA SER A 316 1.79 23.55 6.39
C SER A 316 3.02 22.73 6.04
N GLY A 317 3.63 22.98 4.88
CA GLY A 317 4.78 22.21 4.45
C GLY A 317 5.03 22.38 2.96
N CYS A 318 6.22 21.96 2.53
CA CYS A 318 6.57 21.82 1.12
C CYS A 318 6.46 23.10 0.28
N GLY A 319 6.71 24.26 0.91
CA GLY A 319 6.65 25.56 0.25
C GLY A 319 5.23 26.08 -0.01
N GLU A 320 4.19 25.30 0.34
CA GLU A 320 2.80 25.69 0.20
C GLU A 320 2.33 26.51 1.41
N PRO A 321 1.44 27.49 1.20
CA PRO A 321 0.81 28.21 2.29
C PRO A 321 -0.03 27.24 3.14
N ARG A 322 -0.22 27.60 4.41
CA ARG A 322 -1.05 26.83 5.33
C ARG A 322 -2.41 26.56 4.71
N GLN A 323 -2.82 25.29 4.74
CA GLN A 323 -4.12 24.85 4.29
C GLN A 323 -4.96 24.41 5.49
N ASP A 324 -6.07 25.09 5.74
CA ASP A 324 -7.01 24.71 6.80
C ASP A 324 -7.81 23.47 6.38
N LEU A 325 -7.79 22.45 7.24
CA LEU A 325 -8.47 21.18 7.00
C LEU A 325 -9.91 21.21 7.54
N ARG A 326 -10.03 21.41 8.87
CA ARG A 326 -11.31 21.38 9.58
C ARG A 326 -11.18 21.93 11.00
N THR A 327 -12.32 22.33 11.56
CA THR A 327 -12.43 22.62 13.00
C THR A 327 -12.82 21.35 13.76
N LEU A 328 -12.18 21.12 14.91
CA LEU A 328 -12.43 19.97 15.79
C LEU A 328 -12.68 20.44 17.22
N ARG A 329 -13.64 19.81 17.89
CA ARG A 329 -13.82 19.90 19.34
C ARG A 329 -13.09 18.74 20.00
N ILE A 330 -12.19 19.08 20.91
CA ILE A 330 -11.38 18.15 21.69
C ILE A 330 -11.89 18.14 23.13
N GLU A 331 -12.12 16.95 23.66
CA GLU A 331 -12.59 16.71 25.02
C GLU A 331 -11.49 16.03 25.83
N SER A 332 -11.51 16.21 27.15
CA SER A 332 -10.56 15.58 28.06
C SER A 332 -10.56 14.06 27.87
N GLY A 333 -9.38 13.45 27.80
CA GLY A 333 -9.21 12.01 27.65
C GLY A 333 -9.64 11.42 26.30
N HIS A 334 -10.22 12.20 25.40
CA HIS A 334 -10.69 11.71 24.12
C HIS A 334 -9.60 11.77 23.05
N THR A 335 -9.54 10.72 22.23
CA THR A 335 -8.70 10.69 21.03
C THR A 335 -9.51 11.10 19.80
N ARG A 336 -8.94 11.98 18.98
CA ARG A 336 -9.45 12.32 17.65
C ARG A 336 -8.42 11.92 16.60
N TYR A 337 -8.86 11.05 15.69
CA TYR A 337 -8.09 10.66 14.52
C TYR A 337 -8.45 11.56 13.35
N VAL A 338 -7.44 12.05 12.64
CA VAL A 338 -7.59 12.88 11.46
C VAL A 338 -6.74 12.27 10.36
N LEU A 339 -7.39 11.72 9.36
CA LEU A 339 -6.75 11.16 8.19
C LEU A 339 -6.82 12.19 7.07
N HIS A 340 -5.68 12.49 6.47
CA HIS A 340 -5.58 13.41 5.36
C HIS A 340 -4.80 12.73 4.24
N ASP A 341 -5.46 12.54 3.10
CA ASP A 341 -4.81 11.99 1.93
C ASP A 341 -4.42 13.13 0.99
N SER A 342 -3.15 13.54 1.06
CA SER A 342 -2.63 14.68 0.29
C SER A 342 -2.57 14.41 -1.22
N ARG A 343 -2.76 13.16 -1.65
CA ARG A 343 -2.87 12.81 -3.07
C ARG A 343 -4.16 13.33 -3.69
N TYR A 344 -5.19 13.46 -2.87
CA TYR A 344 -6.50 13.95 -3.28
C TYR A 344 -6.66 15.35 -2.68
N GLY A 345 -7.10 16.32 -3.50
CA GLY A 345 -7.34 17.67 -2.98
C GLY A 345 -8.31 17.65 -1.80
N LEU A 346 -8.30 18.70 -0.97
CA LEU A 346 -9.18 18.73 0.20
C LEU A 346 -10.64 18.47 -0.19
N PRO A 347 -11.37 17.66 0.58
CA PRO A 347 -12.80 17.50 0.35
C PRO A 347 -13.43 18.89 0.39
N LYS A 348 -14.10 19.27 -0.71
CA LYS A 348 -14.89 20.51 -0.76
C LYS A 348 -15.82 20.47 0.45
N SER A 349 -15.75 21.48 1.30
CA SER A 349 -16.57 21.54 2.51
C SER A 349 -18.02 21.24 2.12
N VAL A 350 -18.58 20.14 2.60
CA VAL A 350 -20.00 19.90 2.50
C VAL A 350 -20.63 21.03 3.29
N SER A 351 -21.19 22.01 2.59
CA SER A 351 -21.98 23.08 3.19
C SER A 351 -23.05 22.39 4.01
N ASN A 352 -22.93 22.49 5.33
CA ASN A 352 -23.84 21.91 6.29
C ASN A 352 -25.23 22.48 6.01
N GLY A 353 -26.06 21.71 5.34
CA GLY A 353 -27.31 22.20 4.80
C GLY A 353 -28.09 21.08 4.16
N GLN A 354 -28.45 20.05 4.94
CA GLN A 354 -29.81 19.52 4.98
C GLN A 354 -30.02 18.80 6.31
N ARG A 355 -30.84 19.41 7.18
CA ARG A 355 -31.70 18.66 8.10
C ARG A 355 -32.82 18.07 7.25
N HIS A 356 -33.05 16.78 7.34
CA HIS A 356 -34.38 16.19 7.26
C HIS A 356 -34.46 15.00 8.21
#